data_AF-L1K3W4-F1
#
_entry.id   AF-L1K3W4-F1
#
_cell.length_a   1.000
_cell.length_b   1.000
_cell.length_c   1.000
_cell.angle_alpha   90.00
_cell.angle_beta   90.00
_cell.angle_gamma   90.00
#
_symmetry.space_group_name_H-M   'P 1'
#
loop_
_entity.id
_entity.type
_entity.pdbx_description
1 polymer ?
#
loop_
_entity_poly.entity_id
_entity_poly.type
_entity_poly.pdbx_seq_one_letter_code
_entity_poly.pdbx_strand_id
1 'polypeptide(L)'
;QILLLHGPPGTGKTTLAHVLAKHAGYFPAEINASDERTASALKIRLEALAEMRGSFTGGRPNCIILDEVDGIGGNEGQVDNQKHVSVNRPIICICNDVYASSLRAVKKIAHIVRFAPPEEQRMISRLQTICM
;
A
#
# COMPACT_ATOMS: atom_id res chain seq x y z
N GLN A 1 9.17 -8.98 2.56
CA GLN A 1 7.89 -9.60 2.17
C GLN A 1 6.95 -8.50 1.72
N ILE A 2 6.20 -8.72 0.63
CA ILE A 2 5.31 -7.71 0.03
C ILE A 2 3.87 -8.22 0.12
N LEU A 3 2.95 -7.38 0.61
CA LEU A 3 1.52 -7.65 0.67
C LEU A 3 0.80 -6.75 -0.34
N LEU A 4 -0.02 -7.31 -1.23
CA LEU A 4 -0.81 -6.57 -2.21
C LEU A 4 -2.29 -6.66 -1.86
N LEU A 5 -2.88 -5.56 -1.42
CA LEU A 5 -4.31 -5.45 -1.14
C LEU A 5 -5.02 -4.88 -2.35
N HIS A 6 -6.09 -5.53 -2.80
CA HIS A 6 -6.85 -5.02 -3.94
C HIS A 6 -8.35 -5.23 -3.82
N GLY A 7 -9.12 -4.39 -4.49
CA GLY A 7 -10.58 -4.45 -4.49
C GLY A 7 -11.21 -3.10 -4.83
N PRO A 8 -12.54 -3.02 -4.92
CA PRO A 8 -13.23 -1.78 -5.25
C PRO A 8 -12.94 -0.66 -4.22
N PRO A 9 -13.07 0.61 -4.63
CA PRO A 9 -12.91 1.74 -3.71
C PRO A 9 -13.94 1.66 -2.57
N GLY A 10 -13.59 2.22 -1.40
CA GLY A 10 -14.48 2.22 -0.24
C GLY A 10 -14.56 0.91 0.56
N THR A 11 -13.73 -0.10 0.22
CA THR A 11 -13.65 -1.38 0.97
C THR A 11 -12.74 -1.35 2.20
N GLY A 12 -12.14 -0.20 2.52
CA GLY A 12 -11.30 -0.02 3.72
C GLY A 12 -9.86 -0.55 3.58
N LYS A 13 -9.33 -0.69 2.36
CA LYS A 13 -7.97 -1.21 2.09
C LYS A 13 -6.88 -0.38 2.79
N THR A 14 -6.88 0.93 2.58
CA THR A 14 -5.96 1.89 3.21
C THR A 14 -6.06 1.84 4.73
N THR A 15 -7.29 1.86 5.25
CA THR A 15 -7.54 1.72 6.69
C THR A 15 -6.97 0.43 7.25
N LEU A 16 -7.18 -0.72 6.57
CA LEU A 16 -6.64 -1.99 7.05
C LEU A 16 -5.11 -2.00 7.02
N ALA A 17 -4.48 -1.46 5.98
CA ALA A 17 -3.02 -1.38 5.89
C ALA A 17 -2.41 -0.62 7.08
N HIS A 18 -2.99 0.54 7.43
CA HIS A 18 -2.57 1.32 8.59
C HIS A 18 -2.77 0.59 9.92
N VAL A 19 -3.93 -0.03 10.10
CA VAL A 19 -4.26 -0.79 11.31
C VAL A 19 -3.33 -1.99 11.45
N LEU A 20 -3.11 -2.75 10.39
CA LEU A 20 -2.20 -3.90 10.37
C LEU A 20 -0.76 -3.48 10.68
N ALA A 21 -0.26 -2.40 10.07
CA ALA A 21 1.08 -1.90 10.32
C ALA A 21 1.27 -1.54 11.80
N LYS A 22 0.35 -0.76 12.38
CA LYS A 22 0.39 -0.38 13.80
C LYS A 22 0.25 -1.59 14.73
N HIS A 23 -0.66 -2.50 14.41
CA HIS A 23 -0.92 -3.70 15.20
C HIS A 23 0.27 -4.67 15.19
N ALA A 24 1.01 -4.73 14.08
CA ALA A 24 2.25 -5.50 13.97
C ALA A 24 3.48 -4.78 14.56
N GLY A 25 3.30 -3.62 15.21
CA GLY A 25 4.37 -2.88 15.88
C GLY A 25 5.21 -1.98 14.96
N TYR A 26 4.78 -1.76 13.72
CA TYR A 26 5.44 -0.89 12.77
C TYR A 26 4.87 0.53 12.78
N PHE A 27 5.68 1.49 12.33
CA PHE A 27 5.25 2.85 12.03
C PHE A 27 4.80 2.93 10.57
N PRO A 28 3.51 3.16 10.27
CA PRO A 28 3.05 3.25 8.89
C PRO A 28 3.56 4.52 8.21
N ALA A 29 4.26 4.36 7.10
CA ALA A 29 4.68 5.45 6.22
C ALA A 29 3.98 5.27 4.88
N GLU A 30 2.92 6.04 4.68
CA GLU A 30 2.10 6.02 3.48
C GLU A 30 2.67 6.92 2.40
N ILE A 31 2.72 6.41 1.17
CA ILE A 31 3.00 7.16 -0.05
C ILE A 31 1.87 6.89 -1.02
N ASN A 32 1.21 7.95 -1.48
CA ASN A 32 0.26 7.86 -2.58
C ASN A 32 1.01 7.87 -3.92
N ALA A 33 0.92 6.78 -4.66
CA ALA A 33 1.66 6.60 -5.90
C ALA A 33 1.04 7.31 -7.11
N SER A 34 -0.26 7.64 -7.07
CA SER A 34 -0.92 8.39 -8.14
C SER A 34 -0.51 9.88 -8.14
N ASP A 35 -0.28 10.45 -6.96
CA ASP A 35 0.22 11.82 -6.80
C ASP A 35 1.68 11.94 -7.28
N GLU A 36 2.45 10.88 -7.10
CA GLU A 36 3.87 10.82 -7.43
C GLU A 36 4.05 10.24 -8.84
N ARG A 37 3.76 11.09 -9.83
CA ARG A 37 3.65 10.74 -11.26
C ARG A 37 4.91 10.12 -11.89
N THR A 38 6.04 10.11 -11.18
CA THR A 38 7.32 9.60 -11.71
C THR A 38 7.89 8.54 -10.76
N ALA A 39 8.28 7.40 -11.33
CA ALA A 39 8.87 6.29 -10.59
C ALA A 39 10.18 6.66 -9.86
N SER A 40 10.91 7.67 -10.35
CA SER A 40 12.12 8.19 -9.70
C SER A 40 11.80 8.90 -8.39
N ALA A 41 10.74 9.71 -8.35
CA ALA A 41 10.29 10.41 -7.13
C ALA A 41 9.84 9.40 -6.06
N LEU A 42 9.09 8.38 -6.47
CA LEU A 42 8.70 7.26 -5.59
C LEU A 42 9.91 6.55 -5.00
N LYS A 43 10.93 6.28 -5.82
CA LYS A 43 12.15 5.62 -5.38
C LYS A 43 12.91 6.44 -4.34
N ILE A 44 13.04 7.76 -4.57
CA ILE A 44 13.71 8.66 -3.62
C ILE A 44 12.98 8.66 -2.27
N ARG A 45 11.64 8.71 -2.27
CA ARG A 45 10.86 8.63 -1.02
C ARG A 45 11.01 7.27 -0.33
N LEU A 46 10.97 6.18 -1.09
CA LEU A 46 11.19 4.84 -0.55
C LEU A 46 12.56 4.71 0.13
N GLU A 47 13.62 5.22 -0.50
CA GLU A 47 14.97 5.24 0.06
C GLU A 47 15.04 6.11 1.32
N ALA A 48 14.46 7.32 1.30
CA ALA A 48 14.40 8.19 2.47
C ALA A 48 13.65 7.55 3.66
N LEU A 49 12.53 6.88 3.41
CA LEU A 49 11.76 6.18 4.44
C LEU A 49 12.46 4.91 4.96
N ALA A 50 13.24 4.25 4.10
CA ALA A 50 14.05 3.10 4.50
C ALA A 50 15.21 3.54 5.43
N GLU A 51 15.80 4.70 5.16
CA GLU A 51 16.89 5.30 5.93
C GLU A 51 16.42 5.96 7.23
N MET A 52 15.16 6.40 7.29
CA MET A 52 14.56 6.98 8.49
C MET A 52 14.53 5.97 9.64
N ARG A 53 15.54 6.03 10.54
CA ARG A 53 15.66 5.13 11.70
C ARG A 53 15.12 5.78 12.97
N GLY A 54 14.19 5.08 13.64
CA GLY A 54 14.04 4.91 15.10
C GLY A 54 13.79 6.13 15.99
N SER A 55 14.47 7.26 15.79
CA SER A 55 14.38 8.40 16.70
C SER A 55 13.03 9.11 16.58
N PHE A 56 12.53 9.27 15.36
CA PHE A 56 11.23 9.90 15.11
C PHE A 56 10.04 8.93 15.30
N THR A 57 10.29 7.62 15.24
CA THR A 57 9.25 6.58 15.26
C THR A 57 9.11 5.90 16.62
N GLY A 58 9.73 6.46 17.67
CA GLY A 58 9.69 5.89 19.02
C GLY A 58 10.33 4.50 19.10
N GLY A 59 11.39 4.27 18.33
CA GLY A 59 12.08 2.99 18.21
C GLY A 59 11.41 1.97 17.28
N ARG A 60 10.25 2.28 16.69
CA ARG A 60 9.51 1.33 15.85
C ARG A 60 10.06 1.27 14.43
N PRO A 61 10.15 0.07 13.82
CA PRO A 61 10.50 -0.08 12.42
C PRO A 61 9.42 0.51 11.50
N ASN A 62 9.81 1.10 10.38
CA ASN A 62 8.84 1.64 9.41
C ASN A 62 8.18 0.50 8.61
N CYS A 63 6.89 0.61 8.33
CA CYS A 63 6.17 -0.19 7.35
C CYS A 63 5.75 0.75 6.21
N ILE A 64 6.18 0.43 5.01
CA ILE A 64 5.91 1.26 3.85
C ILE A 64 4.55 0.85 3.29
N ILE A 65 3.65 1.82 3.12
CA ILE A 65 2.34 1.63 2.51
C ILE A 65 2.34 2.42 1.20
N LEU A 66 2.20 1.73 0.08
CA LEU A 66 2.07 2.32 -1.25
C LEU A 66 0.59 2.27 -1.64
N ASP A 67 -0.08 3.41 -1.66
CA ASP A 67 -1.48 3.51 -2.10
C ASP A 67 -1.56 3.86 -3.59
N GLU A 68 -2.67 3.46 -4.23
CA GLU A 68 -2.96 3.72 -5.66
C GLU A 68 -1.82 3.36 -6.62
N VAL A 69 -1.17 2.20 -6.40
CA VAL A 69 -0.03 1.77 -7.23
C VAL A 69 -0.40 1.45 -8.69
N ASP A 70 -1.69 1.30 -8.97
CA ASP A 70 -2.26 1.22 -10.31
C ASP A 70 -2.29 2.57 -11.05
N GLY A 71 -2.14 3.70 -10.33
CA GLY A 71 -2.01 5.04 -10.91
C GLY A 71 -0.64 5.35 -11.52
N ILE A 72 0.38 4.51 -11.27
CA ILE A 72 1.71 4.64 -11.87
C ILE A 72 1.62 4.19 -13.34
N GLY A 73 1.19 5.09 -14.23
CA GLY A 73 0.92 4.76 -15.64
C GLY A 73 1.08 5.92 -16.63
N GLY A 74 1.66 7.06 -16.21
CA GLY A 74 2.00 8.14 -17.14
C GLY A 74 3.05 7.71 -18.17
N ASN A 75 2.94 8.24 -19.40
CA ASN A 75 3.71 7.96 -20.63
C ASN A 75 5.26 8.02 -20.57
N GLU A 76 5.88 7.78 -19.43
CA GLU A 76 7.34 7.67 -19.32
C GLU A 76 7.70 6.19 -19.43
N GLY A 77 8.31 5.86 -20.55
CA GLY A 77 8.64 4.51 -20.95
C GLY A 77 9.29 3.70 -19.83
N GLN A 78 8.82 2.46 -19.71
CA GLN A 78 9.65 1.32 -19.36
C GLN A 78 10.70 1.63 -18.28
N VAL A 79 10.26 1.90 -17.05
CA VAL A 79 11.11 1.66 -15.88
C VAL A 79 11.20 0.15 -15.67
N ASP A 80 12.03 -0.42 -16.52
CA ASP A 80 12.63 -1.71 -16.35
C ASP A 80 13.27 -1.77 -14.97
N ASN A 81 13.16 -2.95 -14.35
CA ASN A 81 13.52 -3.23 -12.97
C ASN A 81 12.68 -2.48 -11.92
N GLN A 82 11.67 -3.21 -11.43
CA GLN A 82 11.49 -3.35 -9.99
C GLN A 82 12.83 -3.80 -9.39
N LYS A 83 13.77 -2.87 -9.24
CA LYS A 83 14.96 -3.10 -8.45
C LYS A 83 14.43 -3.41 -7.09
N HIS A 84 14.62 -4.66 -6.71
CA HIS A 84 14.40 -5.20 -5.40
C HIS A 84 15.16 -4.28 -4.45
N VAL A 85 14.51 -3.22 -3.96
CA VAL A 85 15.04 -2.49 -2.83
C VAL A 85 14.96 -3.54 -1.74
N SER A 86 16.11 -4.09 -1.37
CA SER A 86 16.24 -5.05 -0.29
C SER A 86 16.02 -4.29 1.02
N VAL A 87 14.82 -3.74 1.17
CA VAL A 87 14.38 -3.09 2.38
C VAL A 87 14.08 -4.22 3.34
N ASN A 88 14.79 -4.27 4.47
CA ASN A 88 14.45 -5.14 5.60
C ASN A 88 13.16 -4.69 6.31
N ARG A 89 12.27 -3.96 5.62
CA ARG A 89 11.03 -3.37 6.12
C ARG A 89 9.85 -3.98 5.35
N PRO A 90 8.71 -4.24 6.01
CA PRO A 90 7.51 -4.70 5.32
C PRO A 90 6.97 -3.63 4.38
N ILE A 91 6.47 -4.07 3.22
CA ILE A 91 5.85 -3.22 2.20
C ILE A 91 4.43 -3.73 1.96
N ILE A 92 3.46 -2.82 2.06
CA ILE A 92 2.04 -3.06 1.73
C ILE A 92 1.72 -2.21 0.51
N CYS A 93 1.30 -2.83 -0.59
CA CYS A 93 0.82 -2.17 -1.78
C CYS A 93 -0.71 -2.24 -1.82
N ILE A 94 -1.37 -1.16 -2.22
CA ILE A 94 -2.81 -1.07 -2.36
C ILE A 94 -3.13 -0.63 -3.79
N CYS A 95 -4.02 -1.35 -4.45
CA CYS A 95 -4.53 -0.96 -5.76
C CYS A 95 -6.05 -1.17 -5.86
N ASN A 96 -6.68 -0.46 -6.79
CA ASN A 96 -8.07 -0.69 -7.13
C ASN A 96 -8.18 -1.74 -8.24
N ASP A 97 -7.30 -1.67 -9.25
CA ASP A 97 -7.20 -2.63 -10.35
C ASP A 97 -5.90 -3.46 -10.29
N VAL A 98 -6.03 -4.79 -10.26
CA VAL A 98 -4.90 -5.74 -10.31
C VAL A 98 -4.44 -6.09 -11.73
N TYR A 99 -5.19 -5.66 -12.74
CA TYR A 99 -4.87 -5.94 -14.15
C TYR A 99 -3.98 -4.85 -14.77
N ALA A 100 -3.69 -3.78 -14.03
CA ALA A 100 -2.74 -2.75 -14.43
C ALA A 100 -1.39 -3.38 -14.85
N SER A 101 -0.88 -2.95 -16.01
CA SER A 101 0.36 -3.47 -16.61
C SER A 101 1.57 -3.28 -15.69
N SER A 102 1.60 -2.19 -14.93
CA SER A 102 2.61 -1.83 -13.93
C SER A 102 2.70 -2.84 -12.77
N LEU A 103 1.62 -3.55 -12.45
CA LEU A 103 1.55 -4.47 -11.30
C LEU A 103 1.92 -5.92 -11.65
N ARG A 104 2.12 -6.24 -12.93
CA ARG A 104 2.46 -7.61 -13.38
C ARG A 104 3.68 -8.20 -12.68
N ALA A 105 4.70 -7.38 -12.42
CA ALA A 105 5.92 -7.83 -11.76
C ALA A 105 5.75 -7.92 -10.23
N VAL A 106 5.01 -6.99 -9.59
CA VAL A 106 4.71 -7.06 -8.13
C VAL A 106 3.88 -8.30 -7.82
N LYS A 107 2.91 -8.60 -8.68
CA LYS A 107 1.99 -9.73 -8.53
C LYS A 107 2.68 -11.10 -8.41
N LYS A 108 3.87 -11.25 -8.99
CA LYS A 108 4.65 -12.50 -8.94
C LYS A 108 5.37 -12.71 -7.60
N ILE A 109 5.68 -11.62 -6.89
CA ILE A 109 6.51 -11.64 -5.68
C ILE A 109 5.74 -11.27 -4.40
N ALA A 110 4.53 -10.73 -4.55
CA ALA A 110 3.68 -10.29 -3.45
C ALA A 110 2.61 -11.32 -3.08
N HIS A 111 2.24 -11.34 -1.80
CA HIS A 111 1.07 -12.06 -1.32
C HIS A 111 -0.19 -11.23 -1.61
N ILE A 112 -1.14 -11.77 -2.36
CA ILE A 112 -2.31 -11.04 -2.86
C ILE A 112 -3.51 -11.30 -1.96
N VAL A 113 -4.14 -10.23 -1.46
CA VAL A 113 -5.37 -10.28 -0.66
C VAL A 113 -6.45 -9.46 -1.34
N ARG A 114 -7.57 -10.12 -1.66
CA ARG A 114 -8.73 -9.51 -2.28
C ARG A 114 -9.72 -9.01 -1.24
N PHE A 115 -10.17 -7.78 -1.39
CA PHE A 115 -11.29 -7.20 -0.68
C PHE A 115 -12.53 -7.24 -1.58
N ALA A 116 -13.61 -7.78 -1.03
CA ALA A 116 -14.93 -7.70 -1.63
C ALA A 116 -15.70 -6.51 -1.01
N PRO A 117 -16.65 -5.90 -1.75
CA PRO A 117 -17.63 -5.02 -1.15
C PRO A 117 -18.31 -5.74 0.04
N PRO A 118 -18.48 -5.06 1.18
CA PRO A 118 -19.27 -5.62 2.27
C PRO A 118 -20.73 -5.81 1.82
N GLU A 119 -21.39 -6.86 2.29
CA GLU A 119 -22.83 -7.03 2.08
C GLU A 119 -23.61 -5.88 2.73
N GLU A 120 -24.67 -5.41 2.05
CA GLU A 120 -25.51 -4.30 2.53
C GLU A 120 -26.04 -4.54 3.94
N GLN A 121 -26.44 -5.77 4.27
CA GLN A 121 -26.92 -6.13 5.61
C GLN A 121 -25.87 -5.86 6.69
N ARG A 122 -24.60 -6.12 6.40
CA ARG A 122 -23.50 -5.86 7.32
C ARG A 122 -23.22 -4.37 7.47
N MET A 123 -23.41 -3.59 6.39
CA MET A 123 -23.34 -2.13 6.47
C MET A 123 -24.48 -1.55 7.30
N ILE A 124 -25.72 -1.98 7.07
CA ILE A 124 -26.90 -1.52 7.81
C ILE A 124 -26.73 -1.82 9.30
N SER A 125 -26.32 -3.04 9.65
CA SER A 125 -26.07 -3.42 11.05
C SER A 125 -24.97 -2.57 11.70
N ARG A 126 -23.87 -2.27 10.98
CA ARG A 126 -22.81 -1.39 11.48
C ARG A 126 -23.26 0.06 11.61
N LEU A 127 -24.02 0.59 10.66
CA LEU A 127 -24.59 1.93 10.72
C LEU A 127 -25.56 2.07 11.89
N GLN A 128 -26.43 1.08 12.12
CA GLN A 128 -27.32 1.05 13.28
C GLN A 128 -26.54 1.07 14.60
N THR A 129 -25.42 0.35 14.68
CA THR A 129 -24.56 0.32 15.88
C THR A 129 -23.80 1.64 16.13
N ILE A 130 -23.58 2.46 15.10
CA ILE A 130 -22.83 3.72 15.20
C ILE A 130 -23.78 4.90 15.42
N CYS A 131 -24.97 4.86 14.83
CA CYS A 131 -25.95 5.95 14.86
C CYS A 131 -26.97 5.85 16.01
N MET A 132 -27.10 4.70 16.67
CA MET A 132 -27.84 4.53 17.93
C MET A 132 -26.87 4.32 19.08
#